data_AF-A0A9Q0YBD1-F1
#
_entry.id   AF-A0A9Q0YBD1-F1
#
_cell.length_a   1.000
_cell.length_b   1.000
_cell.length_c   1.000
_cell.angle_alpha   90.00
_cell.angle_beta   90.00
_cell.angle_gamma   90.00
#
_symmetry.space_group_name_H-M   'P 1'
#
loop_
_entity.id
_entity.type
_entity.pdbx_description
1 polymer ?
#
loop_
_entity_poly.entity_id
_entity_poly.type
_entity_poly.pdbx_seq_one_letter_code
_entity_poly.pdbx_strand_id
1 'polypeptide(L)'
;MLRITDPEGVARRTANRLLRRICCCPGPNHMIHIGGYDKLKLNGIAVHGAVDELSRKIVWIKAGYSNSNLRLIAKFHLDFLLAI
;
A
#
# COMPACT_ATOMS: atom_id res chain seq x y z
N MET A 1 16.63 20.04 -4.01
CA MET A 1 15.48 20.37 -3.15
C MET A 1 15.24 19.34 -2.04
N LEU A 2 14.94 18.07 -2.33
CA LEU A 2 14.63 17.06 -1.28
C LEU A 2 15.70 16.90 -0.17
N ARG A 3 16.99 16.98 -0.52
CA ARG A 3 18.10 16.86 0.46
C ARG A 3 18.19 18.04 1.44
N ILE A 4 17.64 19.20 1.09
CA ILE A 4 17.60 20.39 1.95
C ILE A 4 16.41 20.31 2.90
N THR A 5 15.29 19.75 2.45
CA THR A 5 14.03 19.68 3.21
C THR A 5 13.96 18.47 4.16
N ASP A 6 14.53 17.33 3.77
CA ASP A 6 14.51 16.07 4.56
C ASP A 6 15.88 15.37 4.48
N PRO A 7 16.94 15.97 5.09
CA PRO A 7 18.28 15.42 5.02
C PRO A 7 18.39 14.04 5.67
N GLU A 8 17.67 13.80 6.77
CA GLU A 8 17.63 12.49 7.45
C GLU A 8 16.95 11.41 6.61
N GLY A 9 15.78 11.69 6.04
CA GLY A 9 15.09 10.71 5.20
C GLY A 9 15.86 10.42 3.91
N VAL A 10 16.56 11.42 3.35
CA VAL A 10 17.50 11.17 2.24
C VAL A 10 18.66 10.27 2.70
N ALA A 11 19.32 10.57 3.82
CA ALA A 11 20.40 9.73 4.34
C ALA A 11 19.94 8.27 4.59
N ARG A 12 18.75 8.10 5.19
CA ARG A 12 18.13 6.78 5.42
C ARG A 12 17.85 6.01 4.13
N ARG A 13 17.31 6.68 3.10
CA ARG A 13 17.06 6.05 1.78
C ARG A 13 18.37 5.68 1.09
N THR A 14 19.36 6.56 1.11
CA THR A 14 20.68 6.34 0.47
C THR A 14 21.49 5.24 1.17
N ALA A 15 21.26 4.98 2.45
CA ALA A 15 21.90 3.89 3.18
C ALA A 15 21.51 2.48 2.66
N ASN A 16 20.57 2.37 1.72
CA ASN A 16 20.08 1.11 1.14
C ASN A 16 19.66 0.08 2.22
N ARG A 17 19.17 0.58 3.35
CA ARG A 17 18.72 -0.24 4.48
C ARG A 17 17.22 -0.06 4.67
N LEU A 18 16.49 -1.17 4.63
CA LEU A 18 15.07 -1.21 4.98
C LEU A 18 14.94 -1.16 6.51
N LEU A 19 14.73 0.04 7.04
CA LEU A 19 14.33 0.22 8.44
C LEU A 19 12.82 0.07 8.54
N ARG A 20 12.35 -0.85 9.40
CA ARG A 20 10.92 -1.00 9.67
C ARG A 20 10.41 0.27 10.34
N ARG A 21 9.39 0.89 9.74
CA ARG A 21 8.68 2.01 10.37
C ARG A 21 7.95 1.49 11.61
N ILE A 22 8.13 2.14 12.74
CA ILE A 22 7.38 1.85 13.97
C ILE A 22 5.95 2.33 13.73
N CYS A 23 4.96 1.42 13.76
CA CYS A 23 3.56 1.84 13.81
C CYS A 23 3.09 1.93 15.25
N CYS A 24 2.52 3.08 15.61
CA CYS A 24 1.64 3.20 16.77
C CYS A 24 0.21 2.84 16.32
N CYS A 25 -0.07 1.55 16.20
CA CYS A 25 -1.36 1.00 15.84
C CYS A 25 -1.91 0.22 17.06
N PRO A 26 -3.17 0.43 17.49
CA PRO A 26 -3.80 -0.31 18.59
C PRO A 26 -3.82 -1.84 18.45
N GLY A 27 -3.77 -2.36 17.23
CA GLY A 27 -3.75 -3.79 16.96
C GLY A 27 -3.74 -4.12 15.46
N PRO A 28 -3.74 -5.41 15.10
CA PRO A 28 -3.92 -5.86 13.71
C PRO A 28 -5.25 -5.36 13.13
N ASN A 29 -5.29 -5.14 11.81
CA ASN A 29 -6.47 -4.65 11.08
C ASN A 29 -6.97 -3.25 11.49
N HIS A 30 -6.28 -2.55 12.39
CA HIS A 30 -6.66 -1.20 12.80
C HIS A 30 -6.35 -0.15 11.72
N MET A 31 -5.25 -0.33 10.98
CA MET A 31 -4.85 0.58 9.93
C MET A 31 -4.36 -0.21 8.71
N ILE A 32 -5.03 0.01 7.57
CA ILE A 32 -4.80 -0.74 6.34
C ILE A 32 -4.42 0.24 5.24
N HIS A 33 -3.25 -0.01 4.64
CA HIS A 33 -2.75 0.77 3.52
C HIS A 33 -3.16 0.11 2.22
N ILE A 34 -3.91 0.85 1.40
CA ILE A 34 -4.35 0.39 0.07
C ILE A 34 -3.41 1.00 -0.97
N GLY A 35 -2.97 0.19 -1.92
CA GLY A 35 -2.08 0.61 -3.00
C GLY A 35 -2.42 -0.06 -4.33
N GLY A 36 -2.01 0.61 -5.41
CA GLY A 36 -2.10 0.11 -6.78
C GLY A 36 -0.71 -0.20 -7.36
N TYR A 37 -0.67 -1.14 -8.28
CA TYR A 37 0.52 -1.53 -9.04
C TYR A 37 0.19 -1.63 -10.53
N ASP A 38 0.83 -0.76 -11.30
CA ASP A 38 0.46 -0.48 -12.70
C ASP A 38 1.41 -1.05 -13.74
N LYS A 39 2.42 -1.85 -13.37
CA LYS A 39 3.37 -2.37 -14.37
C LYS A 39 2.69 -3.25 -15.43
N LEU A 40 1.59 -3.90 -15.08
CA LEU A 40 0.79 -4.72 -16.00
C LEU A 40 -0.36 -3.93 -16.65
N LYS A 41 -0.46 -2.62 -16.40
CA LYS A 41 -1.54 -1.78 -16.93
C LYS A 41 -1.47 -1.68 -18.45
N LEU A 42 -0.28 -1.79 -19.04
CA LEU A 42 -0.10 -1.88 -20.50
C LEU A 42 -0.83 -3.11 -21.08
N ASN A 43 -0.96 -4.18 -20.30
CA ASN A 43 -1.71 -5.39 -20.65
C ASN A 43 -3.17 -5.33 -20.20
N GLY A 44 -3.67 -4.16 -19.77
CA GLY A 44 -5.03 -3.98 -19.25
C GLY A 44 -5.25 -4.50 -17.83
N ILE A 45 -4.18 -4.86 -17.10
CA ILE A 45 -4.27 -5.43 -15.75
C ILE A 45 -3.74 -4.41 -14.74
N ALA A 46 -4.67 -3.85 -13.95
CA ALA A 46 -4.36 -3.02 -12.80
C ALA A 46 -4.40 -3.89 -11.54
N VAL A 47 -3.25 -4.06 -10.87
CA VAL A 47 -3.20 -4.81 -9.61
C VAL A 47 -3.45 -3.86 -8.45
N HIS A 48 -4.31 -4.27 -7.53
CA HIS A 48 -4.62 -3.54 -6.31
C HIS A 48 -4.35 -4.46 -5.12
N GLY A 49 -3.87 -3.90 -4.03
CA GLY A 49 -3.66 -4.67 -2.81
C GLY A 49 -3.75 -3.79 -1.59
N ALA A 50 -3.85 -4.44 -0.44
CA ALA A 50 -3.71 -3.76 0.82
C ALA A 50 -2.81 -4.51 1.81
N VAL A 51 -2.21 -3.74 2.70
CA VAL A 51 -1.24 -4.21 3.68
C VAL A 51 -1.64 -3.70 5.06
N ASP A 52 -1.61 -4.59 6.06
CA ASP A 52 -1.79 -4.21 7.46
C ASP A 52 -0.58 -3.43 7.97
N GLU A 53 -0.80 -2.27 8.57
CA GLU A 53 0.26 -1.35 8.98
C GLU A 53 1.14 -1.93 10.10
N LEU A 54 0.55 -2.70 11.02
CA LEU A 54 1.26 -3.28 12.15
C LEU A 54 2.16 -4.44 11.70
N SER A 55 1.57 -5.46 11.10
CA SER A 55 2.25 -6.70 10.71
C SER A 55 3.03 -6.56 9.40
N ARG A 56 2.71 -5.59 8.55
CA ARG A 56 3.19 -5.46 7.16
C ARG A 56 2.83 -6.65 6.27
N LYS A 57 1.85 -7.45 6.68
CA LYS A 57 1.32 -8.55 5.86
C LYS A 57 0.34 -8.01 4.84
N ILE A 58 0.40 -8.61 3.65
CA ILE A 58 -0.60 -8.38 2.62
C ILE A 58 -1.90 -9.01 3.08
N VAL A 59 -2.96 -8.21 3.17
CA VAL A 59 -4.28 -8.67 3.61
C VAL A 59 -5.17 -9.06 2.44
N TRP A 60 -4.95 -8.47 1.26
CA TRP A 60 -5.55 -8.93 0.00
C TRP A 60 -4.78 -8.39 -1.21
N ILE A 61 -4.92 -9.08 -2.35
CA ILE A 61 -4.49 -8.65 -3.68
C ILE A 61 -5.60 -9.01 -4.66
N LYS A 62 -5.99 -8.07 -5.52
CA LYS A 62 -6.98 -8.26 -6.59
C LYS A 62 -6.50 -7.62 -7.87
N ALA A 63 -6.73 -8.30 -8.99
CA ALA A 63 -6.54 -7.74 -10.32
C ALA A 63 -7.86 -7.11 -10.78
N GLY A 64 -7.78 -5.92 -11.38
CA GLY A 64 -8.87 -5.20 -11.98
C GLY A 64 -8.51 -4.71 -13.38
N TYR A 65 -9.51 -4.29 -14.13
CA TYR A 65 -9.32 -3.75 -15.49
C TYR A 65 -8.96 -2.26 -15.50
N SER A 66 -9.06 -1.57 -14.35
CA SER A 66 -8.80 -0.14 -14.24
C SER A 66 -8.20 0.22 -12.88
N ASN A 67 -7.28 1.17 -12.88
CA ASN A 67 -6.78 1.82 -11.66
C ASN A 67 -7.49 3.16 -11.35
N SER A 68 -8.30 3.65 -12.28
CA SER A 68 -8.95 4.97 -12.19
C SER A 68 -10.42 4.84 -11.80
N ASN A 69 -11.00 3.64 -11.91
CA ASN A 69 -12.36 3.39 -11.45
C ASN A 69 -12.39 3.19 -9.93
N LEU A 70 -12.69 4.26 -9.20
CA LEU A 70 -12.82 4.24 -7.74
C LEU A 70 -13.88 3.26 -7.23
N ARG A 71 -14.95 2.99 -7.98
CA ARG A 71 -15.99 2.03 -7.56
C ARG A 71 -15.45 0.61 -7.51
N LEU A 72 -14.57 0.26 -8.45
CA LEU A 72 -13.92 -1.05 -8.48
C LEU A 72 -13.00 -1.23 -7.26
N ILE A 73 -12.18 -0.21 -6.97
CA ILE A 73 -11.25 -0.21 -5.84
C ILE A 73 -12.02 -0.24 -4.51
N ALA A 74 -13.07 0.58 -4.39
CA ALA A 74 -13.94 0.59 -3.22
C ALA A 74 -14.60 -0.78 -2.99
N LYS A 75 -15.09 -1.44 -4.05
CA LYS A 75 -15.63 -2.79 -3.96
C LYS A 75 -14.59 -3.76 -3.39
N PHE A 76 -13.35 -3.74 -3.90
CA PHE A 76 -12.29 -4.62 -3.38
C PHE A 76 -12.04 -4.43 -1.88
N HIS A 77 -12.10 -3.18 -1.42
CA HIS A 77 -11.93 -2.86 -0.01
C HIS A 77 -13.14 -3.28 0.84
N LEU A 78 -14.37 -3.03 0.37
CA LEU A 78 -15.59 -3.47 1.05
C LEU A 78 -15.67 -4.99 1.17
N ASP A 79 -15.35 -5.72 0.10
CA ASP A 79 -15.28 -7.18 0.11
C ASP A 79 -14.32 -7.70 1.20
N PHE A 80 -13.19 -7.00 1.41
CA PHE A 80 -12.24 -7.35 2.46
C PHE A 80 -12.81 -7.05 3.86
N LEU A 81 -13.42 -5.88 4.05
CA LEU A 81 -14.02 -5.49 5.34
C LEU A 81 -15.16 -6.43 5.76
N LEU A 82 -15.90 -6.97 4.80
CA LEU A 82 -16.97 -7.94 5.04
C LEU A 82 -16.45 -9.36 5.35
N ALA A 83 -15.17 -9.62 5.14
CA ALA A 83 -14.56 -10.95 5.30
C ALA A 83 -13.71 -11.10 6.58
N ILE A 84 -13.54 -10.03 7.36
CA ILE A 84 -12.73 -9.99 8.60
C ILE A 84 -13.58 -9.88 9.86
#